data_AF-A0A1S9CGY2-F1
#
_entry.id   AF-A0A1S9CGY2-F1
#
_cell.length_a   1.000
_cell.length_b   1.000
_cell.length_c   1.000
_cell.angle_alpha   90.00
_cell.angle_beta   90.00
_cell.angle_gamma   90.00
#
_symmetry.space_group_name_H-M   'P 1'
#
loop_
_entity.id
_entity.type
_entity.pdbx_description
1 polymer ?
#
loop_
_entity_poly.entity_id
_entity_poly.type
_entity_poly.pdbx_seq_one_letter_code
_entity_poly.pdbx_strand_id
1 'polypeptide(L)'
;MLNSINEINESTKTISVVLSIIQNIATQTNLLAFNAGIEAARAGREFESGFSVVANEIRELAIRSGITVKGIEEIIANNIRNVERGQEMAKSTVAILNEIIITIDQNAENANNLLITSESQKEGLEELLLDTEKISEVIETNSVTSEESAAVSEQLAAQAEHLSTLMEYFKTK
;
A
#
# COMPACT_ATOMS: atom_id res chain seq x y z
N MET A 1 -11.58 -7.70 -10.25
CA MET A 1 -11.98 -6.28 -10.18
C MET A 1 -11.73 -5.55 -11.49
N LEU A 2 -10.48 -5.42 -11.97
CA LEU A 2 -10.18 -4.77 -13.25
C LEU A 2 -10.91 -5.41 -14.44
N ASN A 3 -10.98 -6.75 -14.50
CA ASN A 3 -11.75 -7.46 -15.54
C ASN A 3 -13.23 -7.08 -15.54
N SER A 4 -13.86 -7.04 -14.36
CA SER A 4 -15.27 -6.65 -14.22
C SER A 4 -15.53 -5.20 -14.63
N ILE A 5 -14.60 -4.27 -14.32
CA ILE A 5 -14.69 -2.87 -14.76
C ILE A 5 -14.55 -2.77 -16.29
N ASN A 6 -13.66 -3.55 -16.90
CA ASN A 6 -13.53 -3.62 -18.35
C ASN A 6 -14.79 -4.19 -19.01
N GLU A 7 -15.37 -5.27 -18.46
CA GLU A 7 -16.62 -5.86 -18.95
C GLU A 7 -17.78 -4.87 -18.90
N ILE A 8 -17.89 -4.09 -17.82
CA ILE A 8 -18.88 -3.00 -17.70
C ILE A 8 -18.65 -1.93 -18.77
N ASN A 9 -17.40 -1.53 -19.02
CA ASN A 9 -17.07 -0.54 -20.05
C ASN A 9 -17.49 -1.03 -21.45
N GLU A 10 -17.15 -2.27 -21.81
CA GLU A 10 -17.52 -2.87 -23.09
C GLU A 10 -19.04 -3.04 -23.25
N SER A 11 -19.74 -3.45 -22.19
CA SER A 11 -21.21 -3.50 -22.17
C SER A 11 -21.82 -2.10 -22.39
N THR A 12 -21.26 -1.08 -21.74
CA THR A 12 -21.72 0.32 -21.85
C THR A 12 -21.51 0.88 -23.27
N LYS A 13 -20.38 0.56 -23.92
CA LYS A 13 -20.16 0.89 -25.35
C LYS A 13 -21.18 0.20 -26.25
N THR A 14 -21.47 -1.07 -25.98
CA THR A 14 -22.49 -1.82 -26.75
C THR A 14 -23.86 -1.15 -26.63
N ILE A 15 -24.25 -0.71 -25.42
CA ILE A 15 -25.49 0.05 -25.21
C ILE A 15 -25.49 1.34 -26.04
N SER A 16 -24.37 2.08 -26.09
CA SER A 16 -24.26 3.30 -26.90
C SER A 16 -24.49 3.03 -28.40
N VAL A 17 -23.96 1.92 -28.93
CA VAL A 17 -24.23 1.50 -30.32
C VAL A 17 -25.72 1.21 -30.54
N VAL A 18 -26.36 0.51 -29.61
CA VAL A 18 -27.80 0.21 -29.69
C VAL A 18 -28.64 1.49 -29.66
N LEU A 19 -28.29 2.46 -28.81
CA LEU A 19 -28.97 3.76 -28.76
C LEU A 19 -28.86 4.52 -30.09
N SER A 20 -27.69 4.50 -30.74
CA SER A 20 -27.51 5.09 -32.06
C SER A 20 -28.43 4.45 -33.12
N ILE A 21 -28.63 3.13 -33.07
CA ILE A 21 -29.57 2.42 -33.95
C ILE A 21 -31.01 2.87 -33.66
N ILE A 22 -31.41 2.98 -32.39
CA ILE A 22 -32.75 3.43 -32.01
C ILE A 22 -32.99 4.88 -32.45
N GLN A 23 -32.00 5.76 -32.31
CA GLN A 23 -32.08 7.15 -32.79
C GLN A 23 -32.29 7.21 -34.32
N ASN A 24 -31.60 6.34 -35.06
CA ASN A 24 -31.79 6.22 -36.50
C ASN A 24 -33.21 5.72 -36.85
N ILE A 25 -33.72 4.71 -36.14
CA ILE A 25 -35.09 4.21 -36.32
C ILE A 25 -36.13 5.31 -36.03
N ALA A 26 -35.96 6.06 -34.94
CA ALA A 26 -36.85 7.17 -34.58
C ALA A 26 -36.85 8.25 -35.67
N THR A 27 -35.68 8.57 -36.23
CA THR A 27 -35.56 9.57 -37.31
C THR A 27 -36.23 9.08 -38.60
N GLN A 28 -36.02 7.81 -38.98
CA GLN A 28 -36.68 7.20 -40.14
C GLN A 28 -38.19 7.13 -39.97
N THR A 29 -38.67 6.77 -38.78
CA THR A 29 -40.11 6.72 -38.45
C THR A 29 -40.75 8.10 -38.55
N ASN A 30 -40.06 9.14 -38.06
CA ASN A 30 -40.50 10.54 -38.20
C ASN A 30 -40.61 10.97 -39.68
N LEU A 31 -39.64 10.58 -40.52
CA LEU A 31 -39.66 10.85 -41.96
C LEU A 31 -40.79 10.09 -42.69
N LEU A 32 -40.99 8.81 -42.35
CA LEU A 32 -42.07 7.99 -42.89
C LEU A 32 -43.44 8.57 -42.54
N ALA A 33 -43.64 8.95 -41.28
CA ALA A 33 -44.87 9.56 -40.79
C ALA A 33 -45.14 10.91 -41.47
N PHE A 34 -44.11 11.73 -41.67
CA PHE A 34 -44.22 12.98 -42.41
C PHE A 34 -44.68 12.78 -43.86
N ASN A 35 -44.07 11.83 -44.58
CA ASN A 35 -44.44 11.51 -45.95
C ASN A 35 -45.88 10.95 -46.04
N ALA A 36 -46.28 10.11 -45.09
CA ALA A 36 -47.65 9.60 -45.00
C ALA A 36 -48.67 10.71 -44.75
N GLY A 37 -48.34 11.69 -43.90
CA GLY A 37 -49.17 12.87 -43.67
C GLY A 37 -49.35 13.74 -44.92
N ILE A 38 -48.29 13.91 -45.72
CA ILE A 38 -48.36 14.62 -47.01
C ILE A 38 -49.28 13.88 -47.98
N GLU A 39 -49.13 12.56 -48.11
CA GLU A 39 -49.91 11.77 -49.07
C GLU A 39 -51.38 11.66 -48.65
N ALA A 40 -51.66 11.61 -47.33
CA ALA A 40 -53.02 11.68 -46.79
C ALA A 40 -53.71 13.00 -47.13
N ALA A 41 -52.99 14.14 -47.06
CA ALA A 41 -53.50 15.45 -47.47
C ALA A 41 -53.68 15.59 -49.00
N ARG A 42 -53.13 14.65 -49.78
CA ARG A 42 -53.20 14.63 -51.25
C ARG A 42 -54.33 13.74 -51.78
N ALA A 43 -54.81 12.79 -50.97
CA ALA A 43 -55.79 11.77 -51.35
C ALA A 43 -57.28 12.22 -51.29
N GLY A 44 -57.57 13.44 -50.81
CA GLY A 44 -58.91 14.03 -50.82
C GLY A 44 -59.81 13.66 -49.62
N ARG A 45 -60.94 14.38 -49.50
CA ARG A 45 -61.78 14.51 -48.28
C ARG A 45 -62.33 13.21 -47.66
N GLU A 46 -62.44 12.10 -48.39
CA GLU A 46 -62.99 10.84 -47.86
C GLU A 46 -61.99 10.02 -47.03
N PHE A 47 -60.69 10.21 -47.20
CA PHE A 47 -59.63 9.48 -46.46
C PHE A 47 -58.73 10.38 -45.61
N GLU A 48 -58.84 11.71 -45.75
CA GLU A 48 -58.00 12.73 -45.10
C GLU A 48 -58.07 12.76 -43.57
N SER A 49 -59.24 12.52 -42.97
CA SER A 49 -59.45 12.82 -41.54
C SER A 49 -58.81 11.80 -40.59
N GLY A 50 -58.82 10.51 -40.94
CA GLY A 50 -58.26 9.45 -40.10
C GLY A 50 -56.75 9.25 -40.29
N PHE A 51 -56.29 9.18 -41.55
CA PHE A 51 -54.89 8.89 -41.87
C PHE A 51 -53.94 10.03 -41.50
N SER A 52 -54.36 11.29 -41.65
CA SER A 52 -53.55 12.46 -41.27
C SER A 52 -53.33 12.54 -39.75
N VAL A 53 -54.37 12.20 -38.96
CA VAL A 53 -54.27 12.17 -37.48
C VAL A 53 -53.30 11.08 -37.03
N VAL A 54 -53.42 9.87 -37.59
CA VAL A 54 -52.50 8.76 -37.27
C VAL A 54 -51.06 9.10 -37.66
N ALA A 55 -50.84 9.73 -38.81
CA ALA A 55 -49.51 10.14 -39.25
C ALA A 55 -48.89 11.18 -38.29
N ASN A 56 -49.67 12.16 -37.81
CA ASN A 56 -49.18 13.12 -36.82
C ASN A 56 -48.88 12.47 -35.47
N GLU A 57 -49.71 11.54 -35.00
CA GLU A 57 -49.47 10.82 -33.75
C GLU A 57 -48.17 9.99 -33.81
N ILE A 58 -47.94 9.27 -34.91
CA ILE A 58 -46.69 8.50 -35.13
C ILE A 58 -45.49 9.45 -35.16
N ARG A 59 -45.63 10.62 -35.78
CA ARG A 59 -44.57 11.63 -35.85
C ARG A 59 -44.21 12.18 -34.46
N GLU A 60 -45.20 12.53 -33.64
CA GLU A 60 -44.97 12.96 -32.27
C GLU A 60 -44.30 11.87 -31.43
N LEU A 61 -44.73 10.61 -31.58
CA LEU A 61 -44.14 9.47 -30.89
C LEU A 61 -42.66 9.27 -31.28
N ALA A 62 -42.34 9.43 -32.57
CA ALA A 62 -40.97 9.33 -33.08
C ALA A 62 -40.07 10.46 -32.56
N ILE A 63 -40.55 11.71 -32.53
CA ILE A 63 -39.82 12.85 -31.95
C ILE A 63 -39.58 12.62 -30.45
N ARG A 64 -40.61 12.19 -29.72
CA ARG A 64 -40.51 11.90 -28.28
C ARG A 64 -39.50 10.78 -28.01
N SER A 65 -39.52 9.72 -28.82
CA SER A 65 -38.54 8.63 -28.75
C SER A 65 -37.11 9.14 -28.93
N GLY A 66 -36.87 9.99 -29.93
CA GLY A 66 -35.54 10.58 -30.16
C GLY A 66 -35.05 11.47 -29.00
N ILE A 67 -35.94 12.24 -28.37
CA ILE A 67 -35.60 13.03 -27.18
C ILE A 67 -35.21 12.11 -26.01
N THR A 68 -35.97 11.03 -25.79
CA THR A 68 -35.67 10.04 -24.75
C THR A 68 -34.33 9.36 -25.00
N VAL A 69 -34.03 8.95 -26.24
CA VAL A 69 -32.75 8.32 -26.59
C VAL A 69 -31.58 9.25 -26.28
N LYS A 70 -31.65 10.54 -26.65
CA LYS A 70 -30.61 11.52 -26.31
C LYS A 70 -30.38 11.65 -24.81
N GLY A 71 -31.45 11.62 -24.01
CA GLY A 71 -31.33 11.64 -22.54
C GLY A 71 -30.60 10.39 -22.00
N ILE A 72 -30.84 9.22 -22.58
CA ILE A 72 -30.13 7.98 -22.21
C ILE A 72 -28.67 8.05 -22.66
N GLU A 73 -28.38 8.58 -23.85
CA GLU A 73 -27.00 8.77 -24.34
C GLU A 73 -26.16 9.61 -23.38
N GLU A 74 -26.72 10.68 -22.82
CA GLU A 74 -26.04 11.51 -21.82
C GLU A 74 -25.72 10.73 -20.53
N ILE A 75 -26.68 9.95 -20.03
CA ILE A 75 -26.50 9.09 -18.86
C ILE A 75 -25.40 8.04 -19.12
N ILE A 76 -25.40 7.43 -20.30
CA ILE A 76 -24.39 6.45 -20.71
C ILE A 76 -23.01 7.09 -20.82
N ALA A 77 -22.90 8.27 -21.44
CA ALA A 77 -21.64 9.02 -21.51
C ALA A 77 -21.09 9.40 -20.12
N ASN A 78 -21.98 9.70 -19.17
CA ASN A 78 -21.57 9.93 -17.78
C ASN A 78 -21.10 8.62 -17.09
N ASN A 79 -21.78 7.49 -17.35
CA ASN A 79 -21.36 6.20 -16.82
C ASN A 79 -19.99 5.76 -17.34
N ILE A 80 -19.69 5.96 -18.63
CA ILE A 80 -18.36 5.68 -19.19
C ILE A 80 -17.28 6.43 -18.42
N ARG A 81 -17.46 7.75 -18.22
CA ARG A 81 -16.51 8.58 -17.44
C ARG A 81 -16.32 8.08 -16.00
N ASN A 82 -17.41 7.66 -15.35
CA ASN A 82 -17.34 7.11 -14.00
C ASN A 82 -16.58 5.77 -13.95
N VAL A 83 -16.78 4.91 -14.94
CA VAL A 83 -16.09 3.61 -15.07
C VAL A 83 -14.60 3.83 -15.34
N GLU A 84 -14.23 4.75 -16.22
CA GLU A 84 -12.83 5.13 -16.49
C GLU A 84 -12.13 5.63 -15.22
N ARG A 85 -12.77 6.54 -14.47
CA ARG A 85 -12.25 7.01 -13.18
C ARG A 85 -12.10 5.86 -12.18
N GLY A 86 -13.08 4.96 -12.11
CA GLY A 86 -13.02 3.77 -11.26
C GLY A 86 -11.86 2.84 -11.65
N GLN A 87 -11.57 2.72 -12.96
CA GLN A 87 -10.46 1.94 -13.48
C GLN A 87 -9.10 2.54 -13.08
N GLU A 88 -8.95 3.86 -13.16
CA GLU A 88 -7.73 4.56 -12.72
C GLU A 88 -7.50 4.40 -11.22
N MET A 89 -8.55 4.59 -10.41
CA MET A 89 -8.48 4.36 -8.96
C MET A 89 -8.06 2.92 -8.65
N ALA A 90 -8.68 1.94 -9.31
CA ALA A 90 -8.32 0.53 -9.17
C ALA A 90 -6.85 0.25 -9.51
N LYS A 91 -6.33 0.82 -10.60
CA LYS A 91 -4.92 0.68 -11.00
C LYS A 91 -3.99 1.28 -9.96
N SER A 92 -4.31 2.48 -9.45
CA SER A 92 -3.53 3.13 -8.39
C SER A 92 -3.51 2.30 -7.11
N THR A 93 -4.66 1.76 -6.69
CA THR A 93 -4.73 0.86 -5.53
C THR A 93 -3.86 -0.38 -5.71
N VAL A 94 -3.85 -0.99 -6.90
CA VAL A 94 -2.97 -2.15 -7.17
C VAL A 94 -1.50 -1.77 -7.06
N ALA A 95 -1.10 -0.61 -7.57
CA ALA A 95 0.29 -0.13 -7.45
C ALA A 95 0.71 0.05 -5.99
N ILE A 96 -0.13 0.70 -5.17
CA ILE A 96 0.13 0.91 -3.74
C ILE A 96 0.20 -0.43 -2.99
N LEU A 97 -0.68 -1.39 -3.31
CA LEU A 97 -0.64 -2.71 -2.69
C LEU A 97 0.65 -3.47 -3.03
N ASN A 98 1.18 -3.32 -4.24
CA ASN A 98 2.48 -3.90 -4.60
C ASN A 98 3.64 -3.27 -3.81
N GLU A 99 3.61 -1.95 -3.59
CA GLU A 99 4.60 -1.27 -2.76
C GLU A 99 4.54 -1.74 -1.30
N ILE A 100 3.33 -1.99 -0.77
CA ILE A 100 3.13 -2.58 0.56
C ILE A 100 3.76 -3.98 0.63
N ILE A 101 3.57 -4.83 -0.39
CA ILE A 101 4.18 -6.16 -0.44
C ILE A 101 5.71 -6.07 -0.39
N ILE A 102 6.31 -5.20 -1.21
CA ILE A 102 7.77 -4.98 -1.22
C ILE A 102 8.26 -4.54 0.18
N THR A 103 7.53 -3.63 0.82
CA THR A 103 7.89 -3.13 2.16
C THR A 103 7.79 -4.23 3.22
N ILE A 104 6.80 -5.11 3.12
CA ILE A 104 6.65 -6.25 4.02
C ILE A 104 7.83 -7.22 3.86
N ASP A 105 8.25 -7.51 2.63
CA ASP A 105 9.39 -8.38 2.36
C ASP A 105 10.69 -7.79 2.94
N GLN A 106 10.91 -6.48 2.77
CA GLN A 106 12.05 -5.78 3.38
C GLN A 106 12.02 -5.82 4.91
N ASN A 107 10.84 -5.69 5.52
CA ASN A 107 10.70 -5.82 6.97
C ASN A 107 10.99 -7.24 7.45
N ALA A 108 10.61 -8.26 6.70
CA ALA A 108 10.95 -9.65 7.01
C ALA A 108 12.47 -9.90 6.94
N GLU A 109 13.14 -9.35 5.93
CA GLU A 109 14.60 -9.40 5.81
C GLU A 109 15.29 -8.70 6.98
N ASN A 110 14.83 -7.50 7.35
CA ASN A 110 15.35 -6.76 8.50
C ASN A 110 15.16 -7.52 9.82
N ALA A 111 14.00 -8.16 10.01
CA ALA A 111 13.76 -9.00 11.18
C ALA A 111 14.71 -10.19 11.25
N ASN A 112 15.00 -10.83 10.11
CA ASN A 112 15.98 -11.91 10.04
C ASN A 112 17.40 -11.42 10.37
N ASN A 113 17.81 -10.26 9.84
CA ASN A 113 19.10 -9.65 10.14
C ASN A 113 19.22 -9.27 11.63
N LEU A 114 18.13 -8.80 12.25
CA LEU A 114 18.08 -8.52 13.68
C LEU A 114 18.26 -9.78 14.54
N LEU A 115 17.67 -10.91 14.14
CA LEU A 115 17.85 -12.19 14.83
C LEU A 115 19.31 -12.64 14.78
N ILE A 116 19.92 -12.61 13.59
CA ILE A 116 21.35 -12.97 13.40
C ILE A 116 22.24 -12.06 14.24
N THR A 117 22.01 -10.75 14.21
CA THR A 117 22.79 -9.78 14.99
C THR A 117 22.62 -10.02 16.49
N SER A 118 21.40 -10.35 16.94
CA SER A 118 21.10 -10.63 18.35
C SER A 118 21.78 -11.90 18.84
N GLU A 119 21.88 -12.93 17.99
CA GLU A 119 22.60 -14.17 18.30
C GLU A 119 24.11 -13.91 18.44
N SER A 120 24.71 -13.17 17.49
CA SER A 120 26.11 -12.76 17.58
C SER A 120 26.38 -11.86 18.81
N GLN A 121 25.45 -10.95 19.14
CA GLN A 121 25.57 -10.12 20.34
C GLN A 121 25.51 -10.94 21.63
N LYS A 122 24.68 -11.99 21.66
CA LYS A 122 24.64 -12.93 22.78
C LYS A 122 25.98 -13.65 22.95
N GLU A 123 26.56 -14.17 21.88
CA GLU A 123 27.88 -14.82 21.92
C GLU A 123 28.96 -13.86 22.45
N GLY A 124 28.98 -12.61 21.96
CA GLY A 124 29.92 -11.61 22.45
C GLY A 124 29.73 -11.24 23.92
N LEU A 125 28.49 -11.28 24.44
CA LEU A 125 28.23 -11.09 25.87
C LEU A 125 28.70 -12.27 26.72
N GLU A 126 28.61 -13.50 26.21
CA GLU A 126 29.15 -14.68 26.90
C GLU A 126 30.69 -14.61 26.99
N GLU A 127 31.37 -14.15 25.93
CA GLU A 127 32.81 -13.91 25.96
C GLU A 127 33.21 -12.82 26.96
N LEU A 128 32.50 -11.69 26.96
CA LEU A 128 32.74 -10.60 27.93
C LEU A 128 32.55 -11.05 29.38
N LEU A 129 31.60 -11.95 29.62
CA LEU A 129 31.38 -12.52 30.96
C LEU A 129 32.60 -13.33 31.41
N LEU A 130 33.11 -14.21 30.55
CA LEU A 130 34.31 -15.01 30.84
C LEU A 130 35.55 -14.15 31.08
N ASP A 131 35.72 -13.08 30.30
CA ASP A 131 36.83 -12.16 30.49
C ASP A 131 36.72 -11.37 31.79
N THR A 132 35.50 -11.03 32.21
CA THR A 132 35.25 -10.39 33.51
C THR A 132 35.59 -11.33 34.67
N GLU A 133 35.29 -12.62 34.56
CA GLU A 133 35.68 -13.63 35.55
C GLU A 133 37.21 -13.74 35.68
N LYS A 134 37.94 -13.78 34.56
CA LYS A 134 39.42 -13.77 34.57
C LYS A 134 39.99 -12.52 35.22
N ILE A 135 39.41 -11.35 34.95
CA ILE A 135 39.82 -10.10 35.60
C ILE A 135 39.60 -10.20 37.12
N SER A 136 38.48 -10.77 37.55
CA SER A 136 38.19 -10.99 38.98
C SER A 136 39.24 -11.88 39.65
N GLU A 137 39.64 -12.98 39.00
CA GLU A 137 40.70 -13.88 39.50
C GLU A 137 42.06 -13.17 39.65
N VAL A 138 42.43 -12.35 38.67
CA VAL A 138 43.68 -11.55 38.73
C VAL A 138 43.61 -10.52 39.85
N ILE A 139 42.47 -9.86 40.05
CA ILE A 139 42.28 -8.90 41.15
C ILE A 139 42.40 -9.60 42.51
N GLU A 140 41.82 -10.78 42.68
CA GLU A 140 41.93 -11.58 43.90
C GLU A 140 43.39 -11.97 44.19
N THR A 141 44.09 -12.47 43.17
CA THR A 141 45.53 -12.81 43.25
C THR A 141 46.37 -11.58 43.62
N ASN A 142 46.07 -10.42 43.03
CA ASN A 142 46.78 -9.17 43.32
C ASN A 142 46.52 -8.69 44.75
N SER A 143 45.31 -8.90 45.29
CA SER A 143 44.98 -8.63 46.69
C SER A 143 45.80 -9.50 47.64
N VAL A 144 45.82 -10.83 47.41
CA VAL A 144 46.61 -11.78 48.22
C VAL A 144 48.10 -11.43 48.17
N THR A 145 48.63 -11.17 46.98
CA THR A 145 50.05 -10.79 46.81
C THR A 145 50.37 -9.49 47.54
N SER A 146 49.44 -8.52 47.56
CA SER A 146 49.61 -7.26 48.29
C SER A 146 49.62 -7.48 49.81
N GLU A 147 48.78 -8.36 50.33
CA GLU A 147 48.77 -8.74 51.76
C GLU A 147 50.07 -9.45 52.16
N GLU A 148 50.55 -10.41 51.36
CA GLU A 148 51.83 -11.07 51.59
C GLU A 148 53.00 -10.07 51.56
N SER A 149 52.98 -9.14 50.60
CA SER A 149 54.02 -8.09 50.47
C SER A 149 54.03 -7.15 51.68
N ALA A 150 52.86 -6.81 52.22
CA ALA A 150 52.75 -6.02 53.44
C ALA A 150 53.34 -6.79 54.65
N ALA A 151 53.00 -8.06 54.81
CA ALA A 151 53.54 -8.91 55.88
C ALA A 151 55.07 -9.07 55.81
N VAL A 152 55.61 -9.28 54.59
CA VAL A 152 57.07 -9.31 54.37
C VAL A 152 57.71 -7.97 54.71
N SER A 153 57.07 -6.85 54.36
CA SER A 153 57.58 -5.51 54.68
C SER A 153 57.62 -5.26 56.19
N GLU A 154 56.62 -5.74 56.95
CA GLU A 154 56.61 -5.69 58.42
C GLU A 154 57.75 -6.54 59.02
N GLN A 155 57.96 -7.76 58.51
CA GLN A 155 59.07 -8.61 58.96
C GLN A 155 60.44 -7.99 58.68
N LEU A 156 60.62 -7.40 57.48
CA LEU A 156 61.85 -6.71 57.11
C LEU A 156 62.11 -5.49 58.01
N ALA A 157 61.06 -4.73 58.32
CA ALA A 157 61.16 -3.59 59.24
C ALA A 157 61.59 -4.04 60.65
N ALA A 158 60.97 -5.10 61.18
CA ALA A 158 61.34 -5.66 62.48
C ALA A 158 62.79 -6.19 62.50
N GLN A 159 63.23 -6.85 61.44
CA GLN A 159 64.60 -7.35 61.34
C GLN A 159 65.63 -6.23 61.23
N ALA A 160 65.29 -5.14 60.53
CA ALA A 160 66.12 -3.94 60.45
C ALA A 160 66.26 -3.26 61.82
N GLU A 161 65.18 -3.17 62.58
CA GLU A 161 65.18 -2.63 63.96
C GLU A 161 66.05 -3.50 64.90
N HIS A 162 65.93 -4.83 64.80
CA HIS A 162 66.76 -5.77 65.54
C HIS A 162 68.25 -5.61 65.20
N LEU A 163 68.60 -5.50 63.93
CA LEU A 163 69.98 -5.27 63.49
C LEU A 163 70.52 -3.92 63.99
N SER A 164 69.70 -2.86 63.95
CA SER A 164 70.06 -1.55 64.49
C SER A 164 70.39 -1.63 65.98
N THR A 165 69.56 -2.32 66.76
CA THR A 165 69.76 -2.54 68.20
C THR A 165 71.05 -3.30 68.49
N LEU A 166 71.35 -4.36 67.73
CA LEU A 166 72.61 -5.09 67.84
C LEU A 166 73.82 -4.19 67.53
N MET A 167 73.74 -3.39 66.47
CA MET A 167 74.81 -2.47 66.12
C MET A 167 75.06 -1.43 67.21
N GLU A 168 74.02 -0.91 67.85
CA GLU A 168 74.16 0.00 69.00
C GLU A 168 74.88 -0.64 70.18
N TYR A 169 74.54 -1.90 70.52
CA TYR A 169 75.24 -2.67 71.55
C TYR A 169 76.75 -2.81 71.26
N PHE A 170 77.12 -3.04 70.00
CA PHE A 170 78.52 -3.16 69.60
C PHE A 170 79.23 -1.81 69.38
N LYS A 171 78.50 -0.69 69.31
CA LYS A 171 79.06 0.66 69.12
C LYS A 171 79.65 1.26 70.40
N THR A 172 79.39 0.67 71.56
CA THR A 172 80.01 1.05 72.84
C THR A 172 81.32 0.30 73.08
N LYS A 173 82.38 0.76 72.42
CA LYS A 173 83.75 0.77 72.97
C LYS A 173 84.58 1.87 72.31
#